data_AF-A0A0N4X3Y4-F1
#
_entry.id   AF-A0A0N4X3Y4-F1
#
_cell.length_a   1.000
_cell.length_b   1.000
_cell.length_c   1.000
_cell.angle_alpha   90.00
_cell.angle_beta   90.00
_cell.angle_gamma   90.00
#
_symmetry.space_group_name_H-M   'P 1'
#
loop_
_entity.id
_entity.type
_entity.pdbx_description
1 polymer ?
#
loop_
_entity_poly.entity_id
_entity_poly.type
_entity_poly.pdbx_seq_one_letter_code
_entity_poly.pdbx_strand_id
1 'polypeptide(L)' 'MSSSKPVLYSYWRSSCSWRVRIALNLKKIDYDYKAVNLLTTDYL' A
#
# COMPACT_ATOMS: atom_id res chain seq x y z
N MET A 1 -5.31 -23.17 -0.14
CA MET A 1 -5.74 -21.80 -0.49
C MET A 1 -4.48 -20.99 -0.71
N SER A 2 -4.19 -20.53 -1.93
CA SER A 2 -2.96 -19.78 -2.21
C SER A 2 -2.98 -18.47 -1.41
N SER A 3 -2.19 -18.42 -0.33
CA SER A 3 -1.97 -17.21 0.46
C SER A 3 -1.09 -16.25 -0.33
N SER A 4 -1.66 -15.65 -1.38
CA SER A 4 -0.96 -14.60 -2.13
C SER A 4 -0.79 -13.41 -1.19
N LYS A 5 0.46 -12.99 -0.97
CA LYS A 5 0.76 -11.85 -0.09
C LYS A 5 0.08 -10.61 -0.67
N PRO A 6 -0.70 -9.85 0.13
CA PRO A 6 -1.34 -8.65 -0.38
C PRO A 6 -0.30 -7.61 -0.79
N VAL A 7 -0.53 -6.96 -1.92
CA VAL A 7 0.30 -5.85 -2.40
C VAL A 7 -0.38 -4.53 -2.02
N LEU A 8 0.31 -3.70 -1.25
CA LEU A 8 -0.14 -2.38 -0.83
C LEU A 8 0.41 -1.30 -1.76
N TYR A 9 -0.44 -0.79 -2.65
CA TYR A 9 -0.18 0.42 -3.41
C TYR A 9 -0.42 1.63 -2.52
N SER A 10 0.63 2.38 -2.21
CA SER A 10 0.56 3.45 -1.22
C SER A 10 1.31 4.69 -1.68
N TYR A 11 0.66 5.83 -1.51
CA TYR A 11 1.29 7.14 -1.65
C TYR A 11 1.61 7.70 -0.27
N TRP A 12 2.84 8.15 -0.08
CA TRP A 12 3.36 8.56 1.22
C TRP A 12 2.58 9.71 1.87
N ARG A 13 1.97 10.60 1.06
CA ARG A 13 1.17 11.74 1.55
C ARG A 13 -0.34 11.44 1.61
N SER A 14 -0.78 10.22 1.29
CA SER A 14 -2.20 9.83 1.33
C SER A 14 -2.62 9.43 2.74
N SER A 15 -3.66 10.11 3.27
CA SER A 15 -4.25 9.81 4.57
C SER A 15 -4.90 8.43 4.61
N CYS A 16 -5.49 7.98 3.50
CA CYS A 16 -6.11 6.66 3.36
C CYS A 16 -5.04 5.55 3.42
N SER A 17 -3.95 5.71 2.66
CA SER A 17 -2.85 4.73 2.63
C SER A 17 -2.16 4.60 3.99
N TRP A 18 -2.09 5.69 4.77
CA TRP A 18 -1.54 5.67 6.12
C TRP A 18 -2.36 4.80 7.08
N ARG A 19 -3.69 4.90 7.04
CA ARG A 19 -4.58 4.08 7.89
C ARG A 19 -4.44 2.59 7.59
N VAL A 20 -4.34 2.24 6.31
CA VAL A 20 -4.17 0.84 5.87
C VAL A 20 -2.82 0.28 6.33
N ARG A 21 -1.73 1.05 6.22
CA ARG A 21 -0.43 0.65 6.77
C ARG A 21 -0.47 0.38 8.27
N ILE A 22 -1.17 1.24 9.03
CA ILE A 22 -1.33 1.05 10.48
C ILE A 22 -2.12 -0.24 10.74
N ALA A 23 -3.24 -0.45 10.07
CA ALA A 23 -4.07 -1.64 10.25
C ALA A 23 -3.30 -2.94 9.96
N LEU A 24 -2.51 -2.97 8.88
CA LEU A 24 -1.69 -4.13 8.50
C LEU A 24 -0.58 -4.41 9.52
N ASN A 25 0.12 -3.36 9.99
CA ASN A 25 1.13 -3.50 11.04
C ASN A 25 0.52 -3.97 12.37
N LEU A 26 -0.64 -3.43 12.76
CA LEU A 26 -1.35 -3.85 13.97
C LEU A 26 -1.79 -5.32 13.91
N LYS A 27 -2.16 -5.80 12.71
CA LYS A 27 -2.56 -7.19 12.49
C LYS A 27 -1.38 -8.13 12.16
N LYS A 28 -0.14 -7.61 12.11
CA LYS A 28 1.08 -8.36 11.74
C LYS A 28 0.92 -9.16 10.44
N ILE A 29 0.26 -8.55 9.46
CA ILE A 29 0.07 -9.15 8.13
C ILE A 29 1.26 -8.70 7.29
N ASP A 30 2.01 -9.66 6.73
CA ASP A 30 3.03 -9.35 5.73
C ASP A 30 2.37 -8.90 4.44
N TYR A 31 2.88 -7.80 3.88
CA TYR A 31 2.42 -7.23 2.62
C TYR A 31 3.59 -6.65 1.83
N ASP A 32 3.48 -6.65 0.51
CA ASP A 32 4.44 -6.00 -0.36
C ASP A 32 4.08 -4.53 -0.52
N TYR A 33 5.01 -3.62 -0.22
CA TYR A 33 4.79 -2.18 -0.38
C TYR A 33 5.19 -1.70 -1.78
N LYS A 34 4.24 -1.16 -2.54
CA LYS A 34 4.50 -0.47 -3.82
C LYS A 34 4.20 1.02 -3.67
N ALA A 35 5.23 1.84 -3.78
CA ALA A 35 5.08 3.29 -3.82
C ALA A 35 4.39 3.70 -5.13
N VAL A 36 3.28 4.44 -5.02
CA VAL A 36 2.60 5.03 -6.18
C VAL A 36 2.81 6.53 -6.13
N ASN A 37 3.26 7.11 -7.25
CA ASN A 37 3.34 8.55 -7.40
C ASN A 37 2.01 9.08 -7.95
N LEU A 38 1.25 9.82 -7.13
CA LEU A 38 -0.02 10.43 -7.54
C LEU A 38 0.16 11.80 -8.21
N LEU A 39 1.35 12.40 -8.12
CA LEU A 39 1.64 13.72 -8.70
C LEU A 39 2.06 13.62 -10.16
N THR A 40 2.64 12.49 -10.53
CA THR A 40 3.05 12.20 -11.91
C THR A 40 2.09 11.16 -12.46
N THR A 41 1.06 11.66 -13.12
CA THR A 41 0.21 10.83 -13.97
C THR A 41 1.01 10.53 -15.24
N ASP A 42 1.78 9.45 -15.23
CA ASP A 42 2.49 8.96 -16.42
C ASP A 42 1.46 8.33 -17.37
N TYR A 43 0.93 9.15 -18.28
CA TYR A 43 0.11 8.71 -19.42
C TYR A 43 0.87 8.91 -20.74
N LEU A 44 2.21 8.80 -20.77
CA LEU A 44 3.00 8.85 -22.02
C LEU A 44 4.23 7.93 -21.95
#